data_AF-A0A1V5Y823-F1
#
_entry.id   AF-A0A1V5Y823-F1
#
_cell.length_a   1.000
_cell.length_b   1.000
_cell.length_c   1.000
_cell.angle_alpha   90.00
_cell.angle_beta   90.00
_cell.angle_gamma   90.00
#
_symmetry.space_group_name_H-M   'P 1'
#
loop_
_entity.id
_entity.type
_entity.pdbx_description
1 polymer ?
#
loop_
_entity_poly.entity_id
_entity_poly.type
_entity_poly.pdbx_seq_one_letter_code
_entity_poly.pdbx_strand_id
1 'polypeptide(L)' 'MNCSIFVGQNGRIWINGGAEDTDLALKTISLIEKEAHTSGLTDRVVAYLKKEKGARS' A
#
# COMPACT_ATOMS: atom_id res chain seq x y z
N MET A 1 3.05 -0.89 8.74
CA MET A 1 2.62 0.40 8.18
C MET A 1 2.38 1.35 9.31
N ASN A 2 3.48 1.90 9.78
CA ASN A 2 3.50 3.19 10.43
C ASN A 2 4.14 4.17 9.43
N CYS A 3 3.38 4.52 8.39
CA CYS A 3 3.80 5.44 7.34
C CYS A 3 2.72 6.49 7.11
N SER A 4 3.14 7.73 6.88
CA SER A 4 2.28 8.81 6.42
C SER A 4 2.31 8.87 4.90
N ILE A 5 1.13 8.88 4.29
CA ILE A 5 0.97 8.93 2.83
C ILE A 5 0.16 10.19 2.48
N PHE A 6 0.64 10.96 1.52
CA PHE A 6 -0.06 12.11 0.96
C PHE A 6 -0.18 11.97 -0.55
N VAL A 7 -1.40 12.06 -1.08
CA VAL A 7 -1.68 11.95 -2.52
C VAL A 7 -1.96 13.35 -3.07
N GLY A 8 -1.04 13.86 -3.88
CA GLY A 8 -1.21 15.12 -4.58
C GLY A 8 -2.20 14.99 -5.74
N GLN A 9 -2.97 16.04 -5.98
CA GLN A 9 -3.90 16.11 -7.13
C GLN A 9 -3.17 16.11 -8.50
N ASN A 10 -1.84 16.30 -8.49
CA ASN A 10 -0.98 16.17 -9.66
C ASN A 10 -0.52 14.72 -9.94
N GLY A 11 -1.07 13.73 -9.23
CA GLY A 11 -0.71 12.32 -9.39
C GLY A 11 0.60 11.92 -8.71
N ARG A 12 1.26 12.82 -7.96
CA ARG A 12 2.45 12.48 -7.16
C ARG A 12 2.03 12.02 -5.77
N ILE A 13 2.65 10.95 -5.29
CA ILE A 13 2.42 10.40 -3.95
C ILE A 13 3.68 10.61 -3.11
N TRP A 14 3.52 11.23 -1.95
CA TRP A 14 4.57 11.32 -0.93
C TRP A 14 4.35 10.23 0.12
N ILE A 15 5.40 9.49 0.43
CA ILE A 15 5.38 8.43 1.45
C ILE A 15 6.52 8.70 2.43
N ASN A 16 6.21 8.75 3.72
CA ASN A 16 7.19 8.90 4.78
C ASN A 16 6.99 7.82 5.85
N GLY A 17 8.05 7.11 6.20
CA GLY A 17 8.03 6.04 7.18
C GLY A 17 9.35 5.27 7.21
N GLY A 18 9.40 4.20 8.01
CA GLY A 18 10.55 3.28 7.99
C GLY A 18 10.74 2.64 6.61
N ALA A 19 11.97 2.20 6.30
CA ALA A 19 12.29 1.63 4.99
C ALA A 19 11.37 0.44 4.62
N GLU A 20 11.15 -0.49 5.56
CA GLU A 20 10.30 -1.67 5.35
C GLU A 20 8.82 -1.34 5.15
N ASP A 21 8.33 -0.31 5.86
CA ASP A 21 6.96 0.16 5.74
C ASP A 21 6.73 0.91 4.44
N THR A 22 7.73 1.68 4.00
CA THR A 22 7.71 2.43 2.74
C THR A 22 7.76 1.47 1.55
N ASP A 23 8.59 0.43 1.60
CA ASP A 23 8.61 -0.64 0.59
C ASP A 23 7.25 -1.36 0.49
N LEU A 24 6.64 -1.70 1.63
CA LEU A 24 5.31 -2.32 1.64
C LEU A 24 4.24 -1.37 1.07
N ALA A 25 4.34 -0.06 1.33
CA ALA A 25 3.43 0.94 0.79
C ALA A 25 3.56 1.06 -0.73
N LEU A 26 4.78 1.08 -1.25
CA LEU A 26 5.03 1.10 -2.69
C LEU A 26 4.44 -0.14 -3.38
N LYS A 27 4.69 -1.34 -2.86
CA LYS A 27 4.12 -2.59 -3.39
C LYS A 27 2.59 -2.57 -3.38
N THR A 28 2.00 -2.07 -2.30
CA THR A 28 0.55 -1.96 -2.16
C THR A 28 -0.05 -0.99 -3.16
N ILE A 29 0.58 0.17 -3.39
CA ILE A 29 0.13 1.15 -4.38
C ILE A 29 0.22 0.56 -5.79
N SER A 30 1.30 -0.13 -6.14
CA SER A 30 1.41 -0.81 -7.43
C SER A 30 0.39 -1.93 -7.63
N LEU A 31 0.01 -2.64 -6.56
CA LEU A 31 -1.08 -3.63 -6.60
C LEU A 31 -2.42 -2.96 -6.90
N ILE A 32 -2.72 -1.85 -6.20
CA ILE A 32 -3.94 -1.06 -6.40
C ILE A 32 -4.01 -0.56 -7.84
N GLU A 33 -2.92 0.01 -8.38
CA GLU A 33 -2.86 0.50 -9.76
C GLU A 33 -3.22 -0.59 -10.77
N LYS A 34 -2.65 -1.79 -10.61
CA LYS A 34 -2.89 -2.92 -11.51
C LYS A 34 -4.32 -3.47 -11.42
N GLU A 35 -4.89 -3.49 -10.21
CA GLU A 35 -6.18 -4.13 -9.95
C GLU A 35 -7.36 -3.15 -9.82
N ALA A 36 -7.15 -1.84 -10.05
CA ALA A 36 -8.16 -0.79 -9.86
C ALA A 36 -9.48 -1.03 -10.62
N HIS A 37 -9.44 -1.80 -11.72
CA HIS A 37 -10.58 -2.14 -12.56
C HIS A 37 -11.44 -3.30 -12.02
N THR A 38 -11.06 -3.88 -10.88
CA THR A 38 -11.73 -5.07 -10.30
C THR A 38 -12.50 -4.71 -9.02
N SER A 39 -13.59 -5.43 -8.75
CA SER A 39 -14.38 -5.26 -7.54
C SER A 39 -13.70 -5.93 -6.33
N GLY A 40 -14.01 -5.46 -5.11
CA GLY A 40 -13.48 -6.04 -3.87
C GLY A 40 -11.99 -5.78 -3.62
N LEU A 41 -11.40 -4.79 -4.29
CA LEU A 41 -9.97 -4.46 -4.17
C LEU A 41 -9.57 -4.10 -2.73
N THR A 42 -10.41 -3.34 -2.02
CA THR A 42 -10.16 -2.94 -0.63
C THR A 42 -9.94 -4.15 0.28
N ASP A 43 -10.81 -5.17 0.19
CA ASP A 43 -10.72 -6.37 1.03
C ASP A 43 -9.44 -7.17 0.73
N ARG A 44 -9.09 -7.29 -0.55
CA ARG A 44 -7.84 -7.96 -0.96
C ARG A 44 -6.61 -7.22 -0.47
N VAL A 45 -6.59 -5.89 -0.55
CA VAL A 45 -5.49 -5.06 -0.03
C VAL A 45 -5.37 -5.22 1.48
N VAL A 46 -6.47 -5.21 2.22
CA VAL A 46 -6.45 -5.45 3.68
C VAL A 46 -5.90 -6.84 4.01
N ALA A 47 -6.31 -7.87 3.28
CA ALA A 47 -5.79 -9.23 3.46
C ALA A 47 -4.29 -9.33 3.15
N TYR A 48 -3.85 -8.71 2.04
CA TYR A 48 -2.45 -8.61 1.64
C TYR A 48 -1.60 -7.94 2.73
N LEU A 49 -2.04 -6.79 3.24
CA LEU A 49 -1.33 -6.05 4.29
C LEU A 49 -1.24 -6.84 5.61
N LYS A 50 -2.30 -7.57 5.98
CA LYS A 50 -2.28 -8.44 7.17
C LYS A 50 -1.28 -9.59 6.99
N LYS A 51 -1.25 -10.23 5.82
CA LYS A 51 -0.32 -11.30 5.49
C LYS A 51 1.13 -10.82 5.55
N GLU A 52 1.45 -9.69 4.91
CA GLU A 52 2.81 -9.14 4.89
C GLU A 52 3.29 -8.69 6.26
N LYS A 53 2.40 -8.14 7.12
CA LYS A 53 2.74 -7.85 8.51
C LYS A 53 2.95 -9.11 9.35
N GLY A 54 2.11 -10.13 9.17
CA GLY A 54 2.22 -11.40 9.91
C GLY A 54 3.44 -12.24 9.51
N ALA A 55 3.88 -12.16 8.26
CA ALA A 55 5.08 -12.83 7.77
C ALA A 55 6.40 -12.19 8.25
N ARG A 56 6.33 -10.96 8.79
CA ARG A 56 7.48 -10.19 9.28
C ARG A 56 7.57 -10.16 10.82
N SER A 57 6.71 -10.92 11.51
CA SER A 57 6.67 -11.00 12.98
C SER A 57 7.34 -12.25 13.53
#